data_AF-A0A8J7PBW3-F1
#
_entry.id   AF-A0A8J7PBW3-F1
#
_cell.length_a   1.000
_cell.length_b   1.000
_cell.length_c   1.000
_cell.angle_alpha   90.00
_cell.angle_beta   90.00
_cell.angle_gamma   90.00
#
_symmetry.space_group_name_H-M   'P 1'
#
loop_
_entity.id
_entity.type
_entity.pdbx_description
1 polymer ?
#
loop_
_entity_poly.entity_id
_entity_poly.type
_entity_poly.pdbx_seq_one_letter_code
_entity_poly.pdbx_strand_id
1 'polypeptide(L)'
;MKLQIRKKEAWHTMLDFDAAQRFEVEDAAASLSRAAGGLPLRMLDDDGTVRHLNASGAFRNETYSWDAWRPAGGETIAQGAG
;
A
#
# COMPACT_ATOMS: atom_id res chain seq x y z
N MET A 1 -11.35 -4.43 8.94
CA MET A 1 -10.17 -4.16 8.08
C MET A 1 -9.87 -2.67 7.98
N LYS A 2 -8.64 -2.27 7.62
CA LYS A 2 -8.22 -0.85 7.56
C LYS A 2 -7.46 -0.50 6.29
N LEU A 3 -7.84 0.60 5.63
CA LEU A 3 -7.07 1.20 4.53
C LEU A 3 -6.17 2.27 5.12
N GLN A 4 -4.88 2.20 4.82
CA GLN A 4 -3.87 3.12 5.30
C GLN A 4 -3.09 3.75 4.16
N ILE A 5 -2.67 4.98 4.37
CA ILE A 5 -1.80 5.74 3.46
C ILE A 5 -0.49 6.06 4.16
N ARG A 6 0.62 6.03 3.42
CA ARG A 6 1.88 6.53 3.95
C ARG A 6 1.99 8.04 3.75
N LYS A 7 2.13 8.80 4.85
CA LYS A 7 2.39 10.24 4.85
C LYS A 7 3.58 10.51 5.76
N LYS A 8 4.55 11.33 5.31
CA LYS A 8 5.75 11.69 6.08
C LYS A 8 6.38 10.48 6.77
N GLU A 9 6.57 9.40 6.01
CA GLU A 9 7.18 8.15 6.44
C GLU A 9 6.37 7.27 7.40
N ALA A 10 5.24 7.72 7.93
CA ALA A 10 4.34 6.96 8.79
C ALA A 10 3.06 6.48 8.06
N TRP A 11 2.49 5.38 8.53
CA TRP A 11 1.22 4.85 8.02
C TRP A 11 0.05 5.38 8.84
N HIS A 12 -0.91 5.98 8.16
CA HIS A 12 -2.11 6.55 8.76
C HIS A 12 -3.35 5.86 8.23
N THR A 13 -4.23 5.45 9.14
CA THR A 13 -5.54 4.91 8.77
C THR A 13 -6.39 6.00 8.14
N MET A 14 -6.86 5.76 6.91
CA MET A 14 -7.82 6.62 6.22
C MET A 14 -9.24 6.17 6.48
N LEU A 15 -9.47 4.86 6.45
CA LEU A 15 -10.79 4.24 6.53
C LEU A 15 -10.70 2.89 7.24
N ASP A 16 -11.68 2.61 8.09
CA ASP A 16 -11.96 1.27 8.61
C ASP A 16 -13.21 0.75 7.89
N PHE A 17 -13.20 -0.52 7.48
CA PHE A 17 -14.24 -1.12 6.66
C PHE A 17 -14.32 -2.64 6.87
N ASP A 18 -15.47 -3.20 6.51
CA ASP A 18 -15.73 -4.64 6.62
C ASP A 18 -15.09 -5.44 5.48
N ALA A 19 -14.70 -6.68 5.77
CA ALA A 19 -14.14 -7.59 4.77
C ALA A 19 -15.08 -7.86 3.58
N ALA A 20 -16.40 -7.73 3.78
CA ALA A 20 -17.39 -7.82 2.72
C ALA A 20 -17.21 -6.73 1.64
N GLN A 21 -16.73 -5.55 2.02
CA GLN A 21 -16.54 -4.39 1.13
C GLN A 21 -15.14 -4.35 0.51
N ARG A 22 -14.32 -5.36 0.75
CA ARG A 22 -12.91 -5.39 0.33
C ARG A 22 -12.71 -5.05 -1.14
N PHE A 23 -13.49 -5.64 -2.04
CA PHE A 23 -13.32 -5.41 -3.48
C PHE A 23 -13.64 -3.96 -3.88
N GLU A 24 -14.66 -3.36 -3.27
CA GLU A 24 -15.04 -1.96 -3.52
C GLU A 24 -13.96 -1.01 -3.01
N VAL A 25 -13.41 -1.29 -1.81
CA VAL A 25 -12.32 -0.48 -1.24
C VAL A 25 -11.03 -0.65 -2.02
N GLU A 26 -10.73 -1.85 -2.51
CA GLU A 26 -9.57 -2.12 -3.38
C GLU A 26 -9.62 -1.28 -4.66
N ASP A 27 -10.76 -1.28 -5.35
CA ASP A 27 -10.96 -0.50 -6.57
C ASP A 27 -10.88 1.01 -6.30
N ALA A 28 -11.61 1.48 -5.27
CA ALA A 28 -11.61 2.89 -4.88
C ALA A 28 -10.21 3.38 -4.47
N ALA A 29 -9.46 2.57 -3.73
CA ALA A 29 -8.10 2.88 -3.33
C ALA A 29 -7.13 2.90 -4.52
N ALA A 30 -7.26 1.96 -5.47
CA ALA A 30 -6.46 1.95 -6.69
C ALA A 30 -6.75 3.20 -7.55
N SER A 31 -8.03 3.56 -7.69
CA SER A 31 -8.47 4.77 -8.39
C SER A 31 -7.93 6.04 -7.72
N LEU A 32 -8.05 6.14 -6.39
CA LEU A 32 -7.53 7.26 -5.61
C LEU A 32 -6.00 7.40 -5.74
N SER A 33 -5.27 6.28 -5.63
CA SER A 33 -3.81 6.29 -5.76
C SER A 33 -3.40 6.79 -7.15
N ARG A 34 -4.04 6.32 -8.22
CA ARG A 34 -3.78 6.77 -9.59
C ARG A 34 -4.10 8.25 -9.77
N ALA A 35 -5.27 8.71 -9.30
CA ALA A 35 -5.69 10.11 -9.39
C ALA A 35 -4.74 11.07 -8.66
N ALA A 36 -4.14 10.62 -7.56
CA ALA A 36 -3.20 11.40 -6.76
C ALA A 36 -1.73 11.22 -7.15
N GLY A 37 -1.43 10.56 -8.29
CA GLY A 37 -0.07 10.43 -8.82
C GLY A 37 0.77 9.31 -8.19
N GLY A 38 0.13 8.25 -7.68
CA GLY A 38 0.79 7.07 -7.12
C GLY A 38 0.96 7.14 -5.60
N LEU A 39 -0.13 7.36 -4.87
CA LEU A 39 -0.06 7.33 -3.41
C LEU A 39 0.27 5.92 -2.89
N PRO A 40 1.21 5.79 -1.95
CA PRO A 40 1.49 4.52 -1.29
C PRO A 40 0.34 4.16 -0.33
N LEU A 41 -0.49 3.21 -0.76
CA LEU A 41 -1.61 2.68 0.00
C LEU A 41 -1.35 1.24 0.44
N ARG A 42 -1.90 0.87 1.58
CA ARG A 42 -1.92 -0.51 2.08
C ARG A 42 -3.23 -0.81 2.79
N MET A 43 -3.60 -2.08 2.81
CA MET A 43 -4.63 -2.58 3.69
C MET A 43 -4.00 -3.38 4.82
N LEU A 44 -4.58 -3.22 6.01
CA LEU A 44 -4.36 -4.07 7.15
C LEU A 44 -5.64 -4.89 7.34
N ASP A 45 -5.55 -6.19 7.09
CA ASP A 45 -6.63 -7.13 7.37
C ASP A 45 -6.79 -7.33 8.88
N ASP A 46 -7.94 -7.85 9.30
CA ASP A 46 -8.24 -8.04 10.73
C ASP A 46 -7.37 -9.13 11.38
N ASP A 47 -6.82 -10.05 10.57
CA ASP A 47 -5.84 -11.06 11.02
C ASP A 47 -4.41 -10.50 11.18
N GLY A 48 -4.20 -9.22 10.83
CA GLY A 48 -2.90 -8.56 10.88
C GLY A 48 -2.08 -8.66 9.60
N THR A 49 -2.55 -9.40 8.57
CA THR A 49 -1.94 -9.40 7.24
C THR A 49 -1.95 -7.99 6.65
N VAL A 50 -0.82 -7.62 6.04
CA VAL A 50 -0.66 -6.34 5.35
C VAL A 50 -0.55 -6.57 3.85
N ARG A 51 -1.38 -5.88 3.08
CA ARG A 51 -1.36 -5.93 1.62
C ARG A 51 -1.09 -4.55 1.07
N HIS A 52 -0.09 -4.41 0.21
CA HIS A 52 0.29 -3.13 -0.38
C HIS A 52 -0.30 -2.98 -1.76
N LEU A 53 -0.72 -1.77 -2.11
CA LEU A 53 -1.10 -1.43 -3.46
C LEU A 53 0.17 -1.34 -4.30
N ASN A 54 0.26 -2.17 -5.33
CA ASN A 54 1.37 -2.13 -6.28
C ASN A 54 1.10 -1.16 -7.44
N ALA A 55 2.09 -0.97 -8.32
CA ALA A 55 1.97 -0.08 -9.47
C ALA A 55 0.91 -0.52 -10.49
N SER A 56 0.54 -1.80 -10.53
CA SER A 56 -0.56 -2.28 -11.39
C SER A 56 -1.95 -1.98 -10.83
N GLY A 57 -2.04 -1.46 -9.60
CA GLY A 57 -3.29 -1.12 -8.94
C GLY A 57 -3.95 -2.32 -8.25
N ALA A 58 -3.19 -3.36 -7.93
CA ALA A 58 -3.65 -4.51 -7.18
C ALA A 58 -3.03 -4.55 -5.78
N PHE A 59 -3.80 -5.00 -4.80
CA PHE A 59 -3.28 -5.22 -3.45
C PHE A 59 -2.68 -6.61 -3.31
N ARG A 60 -1.40 -6.67 -2.97
CA ARG A 60 -0.64 -7.92 -2.84
C ARG A 60 0.01 -8.00 -1.47
N ASN A 61 0.16 -9.23 -0.97
CA ASN A 61 0.94 -9.53 0.22
C ASN A 61 2.43 -9.49 -0.15
N GLU A 62 2.90 -8.32 -0.54
CA GLU A 62 4.30 -8.06 -0.87
C GLU A 62 4.93 -7.33 0.31
N THR A 63 6.17 -7.72 0.63
CA THR A 63 7.03 -6.94 1.52
C THR A 63 7.20 -5.57 0.89
N TYR A 64 6.64 -4.55 1.53
CA TYR A 64 6.76 -3.19 1.06
C TYR A 64 8.22 -2.74 1.12
N SER A 65 8.88 -2.75 -0.04
CA SER A 65 10.15 -2.09 -0.22
C SER A 65 9.89 -0.66 -0.65
N TRP A 66 10.18 0.30 0.24
CA TRP A 66 10.10 1.72 -0.09
C TRP A 66 11.02 2.08 -1.27
N ASP A 67 12.16 1.41 -1.37
CA ASP A 67 13.14 1.59 -2.45
C ASP A 67 12.57 1.24 -3.83
N ALA A 68 11.63 0.29 -3.92
CA ALA A 68 10.99 -0.08 -5.19
C ALA A 68 9.97 0.96 -5.71
N TRP A 69 9.49 1.85 -4.84
CA TRP A 69 8.51 2.89 -5.18
C TRP A 69 9.13 4.28 -5.38
N ARG A 70 10.41 4.45 -5.03
CA ARG A 70 11.09 5.73 -5.21
C ARG A 70 11.38 5.93 -6.70
N PRO A 71 11.09 7.10 -7.31
CA PRO A 71 11.58 7.40 -8.65
C PRO A 71 13.12 7.24 -8.65
N ALA A 72 13.67 6.68 -9.73
CA ALA A 72 15.02 6.09 -9.89
C ALA A 72 16.23 7.01 -9.62
N GLY A 73 16.25 7.69 -8.47
CA GLY A 73 17.32 8.58 -8.00
C GLY A 73 17.58 8.40 -6.50
N GLY A 74 17.41 7.18 -5.99
CA GLY A 74 17.77 6.79 -4.63
C GLY A 74 18.47 5.46 -4.63
N GLU A 75 19.70 5.44 -4.13
CA GLU A 75 20.55 4.27 -4.05
C GLU A 75 19.83 3.06 -3.46
N THR A 76 19.75 1.99 -4.26
CA THR A 76 19.27 0.67 -3.88
C THR A 76 20.08 0.13 -2.72
N ILE A 77 19.55 0.15 -1.49
CA ILE A 77 20.07 -0.69 -0.42
C ILE A 77 19.43 -2.07 -0.51
N ALA A 78 20.17 -3.01 -1.09
CA ALA A 78 19.86 -4.43 -1.08
C ALA A 78 19.65 -4.92 0.36
N GLN A 79 18.46 -5.46 0.68
CA GLN A 79 18.31 -6.29 1.86
C GLN A 79 19.07 -7.61 1.61
N GLY A 80 20.22 -7.72 2.26
CA GLY A 80 20.97 -8.95 2.36
C GLY A 80 20.17 -10.04 3.07
N ALA A 81 20.27 -11.24 2.55
CA ALA A 81 19.89 -12.47 3.23
C ALA A 81 20.70 -12.64 4.52
N GLY A 82 20.04 -13.06 5.59
CA GLY A 82 20.62 -13.52 6.85
C GLY A 82 19.85 -14.72 7.34
#